data_AF-X5MBL2-F1
#
_entry.id   AF-X5MBL2-F1
#
_cell.length_a   1.000
_cell.length_b   1.000
_cell.length_c   1.000
_cell.angle_alpha   90.00
_cell.angle_beta   90.00
_cell.angle_gamma   90.00
#
_symmetry.space_group_name_H-M   'P 1'
#
loop_
_entity.id
_entity.type
_entity.pdbx_description
1 polymer ?
#
loop_
_entity_poly.entity_id
_entity_poly.type
_entity_poly.pdbx_seq_one_letter_code
_entity_poly.pdbx_strand_id
1 'polypeptide(L)'
;KVLYDRAFNSSDDQSALVYLLLKEKDKWADRIFIEHKYYLNGYWLDIVGTYENITEKYEAMEKENPMLNKRHAEKMNRDYAEMREHHMRDNKNFYSDNDDIMVRRRRPFVTHFTGCQPCSGDHNKIYKGENCWKGMERALNFADDQVLKNYGFRHDNLQSSHVNPIQSFYFPS
;
A
#
# COMPACT_ATOMS: atom_id res chain seq x y z
N LYS A 1 -8.43 -30.30 -14.88
CA LYS A 1 -8.24 -28.87 -15.23
C LYS A 1 -6.85 -28.47 -14.76
N VAL A 2 -6.13 -27.63 -15.52
CA VAL A 2 -4.76 -27.19 -15.14
C VAL A 2 -4.80 -25.99 -14.18
N LEU A 3 -5.79 -25.10 -14.33
CA LEU A 3 -6.05 -23.98 -13.43
C LEU A 3 -7.38 -24.19 -12.70
N TYR A 4 -7.38 -23.90 -11.40
CA TYR A 4 -8.56 -23.96 -10.52
C TYR A 4 -9.02 -22.52 -10.18
N ASP A 5 -10.25 -22.39 -9.68
CA ASP A 5 -10.82 -21.13 -9.13
C ASP A 5 -10.79 -19.89 -10.04
N ARG A 6 -10.83 -20.09 -11.35
CA ARG A 6 -10.89 -18.99 -12.32
C ARG A 6 -12.30 -18.42 -12.41
N ALA A 7 -12.43 -17.11 -12.18
CA ALA A 7 -13.71 -16.41 -12.19
C ALA A 7 -14.37 -16.34 -13.58
N PHE A 8 -13.57 -16.30 -14.65
CA PHE A 8 -14.05 -16.19 -16.03
C PHE A 8 -13.63 -17.39 -16.87
N ASN A 9 -14.41 -17.72 -17.91
CA ASN A 9 -14.08 -18.81 -18.83
C ASN A 9 -13.21 -18.38 -20.03
N SER A 10 -13.17 -17.09 -20.32
CA SER A 10 -12.30 -16.52 -21.34
C SER A 10 -10.83 -16.63 -20.95
N SER A 11 -9.96 -16.47 -21.94
CA SER A 11 -8.52 -16.34 -21.72
C SER A 11 -8.20 -14.92 -21.24
N ASP A 12 -7.37 -14.82 -20.21
CA ASP A 12 -6.80 -13.59 -19.68
C ASP A 12 -5.28 -13.78 -19.52
N ASP A 13 -4.55 -12.67 -19.53
CA ASP A 13 -3.09 -12.63 -19.47
C ASP A 13 -2.54 -13.18 -18.15
N GLN A 14 -3.18 -12.88 -17.02
CA GLN A 14 -2.81 -13.42 -15.71
C GLN A 14 -2.89 -14.95 -15.69
N SER A 15 -4.01 -15.54 -16.13
CA SER A 15 -4.18 -16.98 -16.23
C SER A 15 -3.25 -17.62 -17.26
N ALA A 16 -3.01 -16.94 -18.38
CA ALA A 16 -2.08 -17.43 -19.41
C ALA A 16 -0.65 -17.50 -18.89
N LEU A 17 -0.20 -16.51 -18.11
CA LEU A 17 1.10 -16.53 -17.47
C LEU A 17 1.21 -17.68 -16.47
N VAL A 18 0.22 -17.85 -15.58
CA VAL A 18 0.22 -18.99 -14.63
C VAL A 18 0.26 -20.32 -15.37
N TYR A 19 -0.52 -20.47 -16.44
CA TYR A 19 -0.50 -21.67 -17.27
C TYR A 19 0.87 -21.92 -17.89
N LEU A 20 1.52 -20.89 -18.45
CA LEU A 20 2.86 -20.97 -19.02
C LEU A 20 3.89 -21.43 -17.97
N LEU A 21 3.85 -20.86 -16.76
CA LEU A 21 4.77 -21.24 -15.68
C LEU A 21 4.56 -22.68 -15.20
N LEU A 22 3.32 -23.17 -15.21
CA LEU A 22 3.01 -24.56 -14.85
C LEU A 22 3.40 -25.56 -15.94
N LYS A 23 3.35 -25.16 -17.22
CA LYS A 23 3.61 -26.07 -18.36
C LYS A 23 5.03 -26.04 -18.88
N GLU A 24 5.69 -24.89 -18.83
CA GLU A 24 7.06 -24.68 -19.32
C GLU A 24 8.00 -24.26 -18.17
N LYS A 25 7.80 -24.83 -16.97
CA LYS A 25 8.56 -24.48 -15.77
C LYS A 25 10.07 -24.53 -16.00
N ASP A 26 10.57 -25.62 -16.58
CA ASP A 26 12.01 -25.86 -16.79
C ASP A 26 12.67 -24.82 -17.71
N LYS A 27 11.88 -24.10 -18.51
CA LYS A 27 12.37 -23.08 -19.44
C LYS A 27 12.34 -21.68 -18.84
N TRP A 28 11.37 -21.38 -17.98
CA TRP A 28 11.08 -20.01 -17.56
C TRP A 28 11.28 -19.75 -16.06
N ALA A 29 11.14 -20.75 -15.19
CA ALA A 29 11.07 -20.54 -13.74
C ALA A 29 12.35 -19.89 -13.17
N ASP A 30 13.53 -20.31 -13.61
CA ASP A 30 14.81 -19.77 -13.10
C ASP A 30 15.06 -18.30 -13.46
N ARG A 31 14.25 -17.73 -14.36
CA ARG A 31 14.32 -16.32 -14.77
C ARG A 31 13.23 -15.47 -14.13
N ILE A 32 12.36 -16.07 -13.33
CA ILE A 32 11.16 -15.42 -12.78
C ILE A 32 11.20 -15.51 -11.26
N PHE A 33 11.24 -14.34 -10.64
CA PHE A 33 11.12 -14.22 -9.20
C PHE A 33 9.68 -13.89 -8.82
N ILE A 34 9.05 -14.74 -7.99
CA ILE A 34 7.72 -14.49 -7.44
C ILE A 34 7.87 -13.74 -6.11
N GLU A 35 7.74 -12.42 -6.17
CA GLU A 35 7.83 -11.53 -5.02
C GLU A 35 6.64 -11.72 -4.07
N HIS A 36 6.93 -11.84 -2.77
CA HIS A 36 5.95 -12.06 -1.70
C HIS A 36 6.30 -11.33 -0.39
N LYS A 37 7.44 -10.62 -0.33
CA LYS A 37 7.92 -9.93 0.88
C LYS A 37 7.28 -8.55 1.07
N TYR A 38 6.75 -7.96 0.01
CA TYR A 38 5.99 -6.71 0.04
C TYR A 38 4.87 -6.74 -1.01
N TYR A 39 3.88 -5.85 -0.85
CA TYR A 39 2.72 -5.76 -1.75
C TYR A 39 3.11 -5.13 -3.09
N LEU A 40 3.86 -5.85 -3.91
CA LEU A 40 4.07 -5.47 -5.31
C LEU A 40 2.73 -5.45 -6.07
N ASN A 41 1.82 -6.37 -5.70
CA ASN A 41 0.41 -6.33 -6.05
C ASN A 41 -0.42 -6.70 -4.81
N GLY A 42 -1.03 -5.71 -4.15
CA GLY A 42 -1.81 -5.91 -2.94
C GLY A 42 -3.30 -5.93 -3.19
N TYR A 43 -4.00 -6.96 -2.71
CA TYR A 43 -5.45 -7.05 -2.84
C TYR A 43 -6.14 -6.01 -1.94
N TRP A 44 -6.90 -5.11 -2.55
CA TRP A 44 -7.40 -3.92 -1.85
C TRP A 44 -8.29 -4.20 -0.64
N LEU A 45 -9.08 -5.29 -0.64
CA LEU A 45 -9.96 -5.62 0.49
C LEU A 45 -9.19 -5.91 1.77
N ASP A 46 -8.01 -6.53 1.67
CA ASP A 46 -7.17 -6.84 2.82
C ASP A 46 -6.45 -5.61 3.35
N ILE A 47 -6.33 -4.57 2.52
CA ILE A 47 -5.47 -3.41 2.76
C ILE A 47 -6.24 -2.19 3.24
N VAL A 48 -7.32 -1.81 2.56
CA VAL A 48 -7.98 -0.50 2.74
C VAL A 48 -8.49 -0.28 4.18
N GLY A 49 -8.88 -1.34 4.88
CA GLY A 49 -9.30 -1.28 6.28
C GLY A 49 -8.16 -1.09 7.28
N THR A 50 -6.90 -1.19 6.84
CA THR A 50 -5.72 -1.13 7.72
C THR A 50 -5.05 0.25 7.73
N TYR A 51 -5.42 1.15 6.81
CA TYR A 51 -4.73 2.43 6.61
C TYR A 51 -4.63 3.29 7.87
N GLU A 52 -5.70 3.42 8.66
CA GLU A 52 -5.70 4.21 9.89
C GLU A 52 -4.70 3.66 10.92
N ASN A 53 -4.65 2.33 11.11
CA ASN A 53 -3.70 1.67 12.02
C ASN A 53 -2.25 1.85 11.53
N ILE A 54 -2.03 1.76 10.21
CA ILE A 54 -0.70 2.04 9.64
C ILE A 54 -0.33 3.51 9.89
N THR A 55 -1.21 4.46 9.60
CA THR A 55 -0.97 5.89 9.82
C THR A 55 -0.63 6.18 11.29
N GLU A 56 -1.44 5.69 12.22
CA GLU A 56 -1.23 5.88 13.66
C GLU A 56 0.17 5.40 14.11
N LYS A 57 0.59 4.23 13.62
CA LYS A 57 1.91 3.68 13.94
C LYS A 57 3.06 4.51 13.41
N TYR A 58 2.97 4.92 12.14
CA TYR A 58 4.01 5.77 11.55
C TYR A 58 4.09 7.10 12.31
N GLU A 59 2.96 7.68 12.69
CA GLU A 59 2.93 8.92 13.45
C GLU A 59 3.46 8.78 14.87
N ALA A 60 3.12 7.71 15.57
CA ALA A 60 3.65 7.46 16.91
C ALA A 60 5.18 7.38 16.87
N MET A 61 5.72 6.62 15.91
CA MET A 61 7.17 6.51 15.71
C MET A 61 7.80 7.86 15.31
N GLU A 62 7.16 8.65 14.44
CA GLU A 62 7.68 9.97 14.05
C GLU A 62 7.60 11.00 15.19
N LYS A 63 6.61 10.90 16.08
CA LYS A 63 6.49 11.75 17.29
C LYS A 63 7.60 11.48 18.30
N GLU A 64 8.00 10.23 18.46
CA GLU A 64 9.11 9.83 19.31
C GLU A 64 10.48 10.27 18.76
N ASN A 65 10.55 10.60 17.46
CA ASN A 65 11.79 10.91 16.76
C ASN A 65 11.70 12.28 16.05
N PRO A 66 12.01 13.39 16.75
CA PRO A 66 11.81 14.75 16.23
C PRO A 66 12.47 15.03 14.88
N MET A 67 13.58 14.34 14.54
CA MET A 67 14.22 14.49 13.23
C MET A 67 13.34 14.01 12.07
N LEU A 68 12.57 12.93 12.26
CA LEU A 68 11.63 12.41 11.26
C LEU A 68 10.40 13.30 11.08
N ASN A 69 10.09 14.14 12.06
CA ASN A 69 8.96 15.07 12.00
C ASN A 69 9.34 16.46 11.47
N LYS A 70 10.60 16.67 11.06
CA LYS A 70 11.05 17.91 10.42
C LYS A 70 10.73 17.93 8.93
N ARG A 71 10.41 19.12 8.40
CA ARG A 71 10.40 19.35 6.96
C ARG A 71 11.79 19.09 6.39
N HIS A 72 11.81 18.43 5.26
CA HIS A 72 13.02 18.17 4.52
C HIS A 72 12.75 18.34 3.03
N ALA A 73 13.78 18.70 2.28
CA ALA A 73 13.70 18.74 0.83
C ALA A 73 13.56 17.32 0.29
N GLU A 74 12.87 17.14 -0.84
CA GLU A 74 12.68 15.83 -1.48
C GLU A 74 14.00 15.10 -1.78
N LYS A 75 15.10 15.85 -2.02
CA LYS A 75 16.45 15.29 -2.20
C LYS A 75 16.91 14.46 -0.99
N MET A 76 16.41 14.78 0.20
CA MET A 76 16.71 14.08 1.46
C MET A 76 15.81 12.86 1.71
N ASN A 77 14.84 12.57 0.82
CA ASN A 77 13.87 11.48 1.02
C ASN A 77 14.55 10.14 1.29
N ARG A 78 15.68 9.87 0.63
CA ARG A 78 16.44 8.64 0.83
C ARG A 78 17.00 8.55 2.25
N ASP A 79 17.66 9.61 2.72
CA ASP A 79 18.26 9.64 4.06
C ASP A 79 17.18 9.52 5.14
N TYR A 80 16.04 10.19 4.94
CA TYR A 80 14.89 10.10 5.84
C TYR A 80 14.23 8.71 5.81
N ALA A 81 14.17 8.07 4.65
CA ALA A 81 13.70 6.69 4.54
C ALA A 81 14.64 5.73 5.29
N GLU A 82 15.96 5.85 5.12
CA GLU A 82 16.95 5.04 5.84
C GLU A 82 16.85 5.24 7.37
N MET A 83 16.70 6.49 7.83
CA MET A 83 16.46 6.81 9.24
C MET A 83 15.16 6.18 9.75
N ARG A 84 14.08 6.24 8.98
CA ARG A 84 12.80 5.61 9.32
C ARG A 84 12.94 4.09 9.44
N GLU A 85 13.65 3.46 8.50
CA GLU A 85 13.90 2.02 8.52
C GLU A 85 14.65 1.56 9.77
N HIS A 86 15.62 2.36 10.24
CA HIS A 86 16.31 2.09 11.50
C HIS A 86 15.32 1.98 12.68
N HIS A 87 14.43 2.98 12.84
CA HIS A 87 13.44 2.97 13.92
C HIS A 87 12.35 1.89 13.75
N MET A 88 12.05 1.48 12.52
CA MET A 88 11.10 0.40 12.26
C MET A 88 11.65 -0.97 12.59
N ARG A 89 12.93 -1.24 12.30
CA ARG A 89 13.56 -2.55 12.55
C ARG A 89 13.54 -2.92 14.03
N ASP A 90 13.76 -1.93 14.89
CA ASP A 90 13.79 -2.14 16.34
C ASP A 90 12.39 -2.22 16.96
N ASN A 91 11.35 -1.92 16.18
CA ASN A 91 9.98 -1.85 16.66
C ASN A 91 9.16 -3.05 16.17
N LYS A 92 8.87 -3.97 17.10
CA LYS A 92 8.02 -5.17 16.90
C LYS A 92 6.59 -4.85 16.41
N ASN A 93 6.20 -3.59 16.39
CA ASN A 93 4.94 -3.17 15.76
C ASN A 93 5.00 -3.15 14.22
N PHE A 94 6.19 -3.10 13.61
CA PHE A 94 6.36 -3.06 12.15
C PHE A 94 6.83 -4.39 11.56
N TYR A 95 7.49 -5.23 12.37
CA TYR A 95 7.93 -6.58 12.02
C TYR A 95 7.26 -7.61 12.93
N SER A 96 6.72 -8.67 12.33
CA SER A 96 6.20 -9.85 13.04
C SER A 96 7.15 -11.01 12.83
N ASP A 97 7.41 -11.80 13.88
CA ASP A 97 8.31 -12.97 13.85
C ASP A 97 7.86 -14.05 12.83
N ASN A 98 6.59 -14.01 12.40
CA ASN A 98 6.01 -14.99 11.48
C ASN A 98 6.10 -14.60 9.99
N ASP A 99 6.77 -13.48 9.66
CA ASP A 99 6.95 -12.93 8.30
C ASP A 99 5.67 -12.74 7.46
N ASP A 100 4.51 -12.76 8.10
CA ASP A 100 3.23 -12.56 7.45
C ASP A 100 3.06 -11.08 7.06
N ILE A 101 2.98 -10.84 5.75
CA ILE A 101 2.77 -9.53 5.17
C ILE A 101 1.44 -8.89 5.60
N MET A 102 0.43 -9.70 5.97
CA MET A 102 -0.84 -9.22 6.52
C MET A 102 -0.67 -8.72 7.97
N VAL A 103 0.33 -9.21 8.69
CA VAL A 103 0.66 -8.78 10.06
C VAL A 103 1.65 -7.62 10.06
N ARG A 104 2.49 -7.50 9.02
CA ARG A 104 3.38 -6.36 8.81
C ARG A 104 2.54 -5.09 8.64
N ARG A 105 2.55 -4.23 9.65
CA ARG A 105 1.84 -2.93 9.62
C ARG A 105 2.66 -1.85 8.89
N ARG A 106 3.36 -2.26 7.83
CA ARG A 106 4.10 -1.38 6.94
C ARG A 106 3.15 -0.87 5.86
N ARG A 107 3.48 0.29 5.28
CA ARG A 107 2.72 0.82 4.16
C ARG A 107 2.75 -0.18 3.00
N PRO A 108 1.58 -0.57 2.44
CA PRO A 108 1.54 -1.36 1.22
C PRO A 108 2.16 -0.55 0.08
N PHE A 109 2.95 -1.20 -0.77
CA PHE A 109 3.56 -0.53 -1.91
C PHE A 109 2.51 -0.26 -3.00
N VAL A 110 1.70 -1.26 -3.35
CA VAL A 110 0.58 -1.13 -4.27
C VAL A 110 -0.71 -1.66 -3.64
N THR A 111 -1.74 -0.82 -3.65
CA THR A 111 -3.13 -1.24 -3.39
C THR A 111 -3.86 -1.37 -4.72
N HIS A 112 -4.11 -2.60 -5.14
CA HIS A 112 -4.68 -2.92 -6.43
C HIS A 112 -6.18 -3.23 -6.34
N PHE A 113 -7.00 -2.37 -6.95
CA PHE A 113 -8.46 -2.47 -6.99
C PHE A 113 -8.96 -3.43 -8.09
N THR A 114 -8.48 -4.67 -8.04
CA THR A 114 -8.93 -5.71 -8.99
C THR A 114 -10.44 -5.94 -8.89
N GLY A 115 -11.09 -6.09 -10.04
CA GLY A 115 -12.55 -6.27 -10.14
C GLY A 115 -13.39 -5.00 -9.94
N CYS A 116 -12.79 -3.85 -9.64
CA CYS A 116 -13.53 -2.61 -9.44
C CYS A 116 -13.85 -1.84 -10.71
N GLN A 117 -13.23 -2.11 -11.87
CA GLN A 117 -13.66 -1.62 -13.21
C GLN A 117 -14.36 -0.23 -13.25
N PRO A 118 -13.78 0.85 -12.71
CA PRO A 118 -14.47 2.13 -12.50
C PRO A 118 -14.81 2.85 -13.81
N CYS A 119 -14.08 2.55 -14.89
CA CYS A 119 -14.29 3.19 -16.20
C CYS A 119 -15.46 2.59 -16.98
N SER A 120 -15.70 1.28 -16.89
CA SER A 120 -16.79 0.62 -17.62
C SER A 120 -18.09 0.59 -16.80
N GLY A 121 -18.02 0.73 -15.48
CA GLY A 121 -19.17 0.58 -14.57
C GLY A 121 -19.59 -0.89 -14.37
N ASP A 122 -19.02 -1.81 -15.14
CA ASP A 122 -19.21 -3.26 -15.01
C ASP A 122 -18.38 -3.82 -13.85
N HIS A 123 -18.67 -3.38 -12.62
CA HIS A 123 -18.01 -3.89 -11.43
C HIS A 123 -18.20 -5.40 -11.28
N ASN A 124 -17.18 -6.12 -10.83
CA ASN A 124 -17.33 -7.51 -10.45
C ASN A 124 -18.38 -7.61 -9.33
N LYS A 125 -19.43 -8.41 -9.54
CA LYS A 125 -20.60 -8.51 -8.65
C LYS A 125 -20.26 -8.89 -7.20
N ILE A 126 -19.09 -9.46 -6.97
CA ILE A 126 -18.60 -9.76 -5.62
C ILE A 126 -18.28 -8.48 -4.81
N TYR A 127 -18.09 -7.35 -5.48
CA TYR A 127 -17.89 -6.04 -4.86
C TYR A 127 -19.03 -5.09 -5.19
N LYS A 128 -19.49 -4.32 -4.21
CA LYS A 128 -20.40 -3.20 -4.47
C LYS A 128 -19.58 -2.05 -5.05
N GLY A 129 -20.02 -1.46 -6.17
CA GLY A 129 -19.32 -0.34 -6.82
C GLY A 129 -19.06 0.85 -5.87
N GLU A 130 -19.97 1.12 -4.95
CA GLU A 130 -19.79 2.13 -3.90
C GLU A 130 -18.60 1.83 -2.98
N ASN A 131 -18.37 0.56 -2.64
CA ASN A 131 -17.21 0.16 -1.84
C ASN A 131 -15.90 0.34 -2.62
N CYS A 132 -15.92 0.10 -3.92
CA CYS A 132 -14.77 0.34 -4.80
C CYS A 132 -14.39 1.83 -4.80
N TRP A 133 -15.36 2.72 -5.04
CA TRP A 133 -15.07 4.16 -5.10
C TRP A 133 -14.56 4.71 -3.76
N LYS A 134 -15.25 4.39 -2.66
CA LYS A 134 -14.82 4.77 -1.30
C LYS A 134 -13.45 4.21 -0.97
N GLY A 135 -13.16 2.99 -1.37
CA GLY A 135 -11.86 2.38 -1.18
C GLY A 135 -10.76 3.10 -1.97
N MET A 136 -11.02 3.45 -3.23
CA MET A 136 -10.09 4.19 -4.09
C MET A 136 -9.78 5.58 -3.53
N GLU A 137 -10.80 6.33 -3.12
CA GLU A 137 -10.63 7.63 -2.47
C GLU A 137 -9.76 7.53 -1.22
N ARG A 138 -10.04 6.56 -0.35
CA ARG A 138 -9.22 6.31 0.85
C ARG A 138 -7.77 5.97 0.52
N ALA A 139 -7.56 5.15 -0.50
CA ALA A 139 -6.21 4.77 -0.93
C ALA A 139 -5.44 5.96 -1.51
N LEU A 140 -6.12 6.81 -2.29
CA LEU A 140 -5.54 8.03 -2.83
C LEU A 140 -5.15 8.98 -1.70
N ASN A 141 -6.06 9.28 -0.78
CA ASN A 141 -5.81 10.20 0.33
C ASN A 141 -4.71 9.67 1.28
N PHE A 142 -4.66 8.35 1.51
CA PHE A 142 -3.60 7.72 2.30
C PHE A 142 -2.21 7.85 1.65
N ALA A 143 -2.14 7.76 0.32
CA ALA A 143 -0.90 7.99 -0.41
C ALA A 143 -0.55 9.49 -0.45
N ASP A 144 -1.54 10.33 -0.70
CA ASP A 144 -1.37 11.77 -0.87
C ASP A 144 -0.95 12.46 0.44
N ASP A 145 -1.43 11.99 1.59
CA ASP A 145 -0.96 12.46 2.91
C ASP A 145 0.55 12.29 3.11
N GLN A 146 1.19 11.35 2.41
CA GLN A 146 2.64 11.17 2.47
C GLN A 146 3.37 12.28 1.70
N VAL A 147 2.73 12.83 0.66
CA VAL A 147 3.24 13.95 -0.14
C VAL A 147 2.90 15.28 0.53
N LEU A 148 1.62 15.49 0.89
CA LEU A 148 1.12 16.70 1.54
C LEU A 148 1.86 17.04 2.83
N LYS A 149 2.29 16.02 3.58
CA LYS A 149 3.07 16.20 4.81
C LYS A 149 4.35 17.02 4.56
N ASN A 150 5.00 16.88 3.41
CA ASN A 150 6.20 17.66 3.07
C ASN A 150 5.90 19.16 2.95
N TYR A 151 4.66 19.50 2.59
CA TYR A 151 4.16 20.86 2.46
C TYR A 151 3.45 21.36 3.73
N GLY A 152 3.30 20.51 4.75
CA GLY A 152 2.67 20.83 6.03
C GLY A 152 1.15 20.75 6.03
N PHE A 153 0.58 19.95 5.13
CA PHE A 153 -0.86 19.70 5.04
C PHE A 153 -1.15 18.22 5.22
N ARG A 154 -2.41 17.91 5.54
CA ARG A 154 -2.96 16.56 5.58
C ARG A 154 -4.46 16.61 5.36
N HIS A 155 -5.04 15.54 4.84
CA HIS A 155 -6.47 15.33 4.88
C HIS A 155 -7.00 15.21 6.32
N ASP A 156 -8.26 15.60 6.54
CA ASP A 156 -8.93 15.46 7.84
C ASP A 156 -9.20 14.01 8.21
N ASN A 157 -9.53 13.23 7.19
CA ASN A 157 -9.73 11.80 7.23
C ASN A 157 -9.62 11.25 5.81
N LEU A 158 -9.51 9.94 5.68
CA LEU A 158 -9.32 9.30 4.37
C LEU A 158 -10.57 9.32 3.48
N GLN A 159 -11.73 9.78 3.96
CA GLN A 159 -12.99 9.84 3.20
C GLN A 159 -13.33 11.24 2.70
N SER A 160 -12.43 12.21 2.86
CA SER A 160 -12.65 13.60 2.48
C SER A 160 -11.45 14.13 1.72
N SER A 161 -11.70 14.95 0.70
CA SER A 161 -10.68 15.71 -0.04
C SER A 161 -10.26 17.01 0.67
N HIS A 162 -10.88 17.33 1.81
CA HIS A 162 -10.54 18.52 2.58
C HIS A 162 -9.19 18.32 3.30
N VAL A 163 -8.31 19.30 3.16
CA VAL A 163 -6.97 19.31 3.77
C VAL A 163 -6.83 20.45 4.76
N ASN A 164 -6.13 20.18 5.85
CA ASN A 164 -5.83 21.15 6.90
C ASN A 164 -4.33 21.27 7.16
N PRO A 165 -3.85 22.45 7.61
CA PRO A 165 -2.48 22.62 8.06
C PRO A 165 -2.17 21.74 9.26
N ILE A 166 -0.98 21.12 9.29
CA ILE A 166 -0.55 20.32 10.44
C ILE A 166 0.05 21.25 11.50
N GLN A 167 -0.66 21.39 12.64
CA GLN A 167 -0.37 22.38 13.69
C GLN A 167 0.97 22.19 14.43
N SER A 168 1.56 20.99 14.44
CA SER A 168 2.77 20.67 15.22
C SER A 168 4.07 20.65 14.41
N PHE A 169 4.11 21.33 13.26
CA PHE A 169 5.32 21.41 12.44
C PHE A 169 6.36 22.33 13.08
N TYR A 170 7.42 21.74 13.63
CA TYR A 170 8.63 22.48 14.00
C TYR A 170 9.24 23.07 12.74
N PHE A 171 9.10 24.39 12.57
CA PHE A 171 9.91 25.16 11.63
C PHE A 171 11.35 25.17 12.18
N PRO A 172 12.35 24.67 11.44
CA PRO A 172 13.72 25.02 11.76
C PRO A 172 13.84 26.55 11.58
N SER A 173 14.17 27.24 12.66
CA SER A 173 14.68 28.61 12.63
C SER A 173 15.95 28.71 11.79
#